data_AF-A0A4Y7TFZ4-F1
#
_entry.id   AF-A0A4Y7TFZ4-F1
#
_cell.length_a   1.000
_cell.length_b   1.000
_cell.length_c   1.000
_cell.angle_alpha   90.00
_cell.angle_beta   90.00
_cell.angle_gamma   90.00
#
_symmetry.space_group_name_H-M   'P 1'
#
loop_
_entity.id
_entity.type
_entity.pdbx_description
1 polymer ?
#
loop_
_entity_poly.entity_id
_entity_poly.type
_entity_poly.pdbx_seq_one_letter_code
_entity_poly.pdbx_strand_id
1 'polypeptide(L)'
;MAIAFTCTVPDCGHRQAHVFSKRSYEKGIVIVTCSGCKNRHLIADHLGWFDNLTGDGANVTIEKLAKAHGVPVTRGAVGGSGVFEFDGESPNEPPKSS
;
A
#
# COMPACT_ATOMS: atom_id res chain seq x y z
N MET A 1 -7.93 8.88 -2.86
CA MET A 1 -7.19 7.62 -3.06
C MET A 1 -7.44 6.74 -1.84
N ALA A 2 -7.52 5.42 -2.02
CA ALA A 2 -7.71 4.49 -0.92
C ALA A 2 -6.65 3.40 -1.00
N ILE A 3 -6.25 2.86 0.15
CA ILE A 3 -5.38 1.69 0.24
C ILE A 3 -6.00 0.72 1.24
N ALA A 4 -5.83 -0.57 0.98
CA ALA A 4 -6.06 -1.62 1.97
C ALA A 4 -4.77 -2.44 2.09
N PHE A 5 -4.31 -2.67 3.31
CA PHE A 5 -3.14 -3.48 3.57
C PHE A 5 -3.29 -4.25 4.88
N THR A 6 -2.45 -5.26 5.05
CA THR A 6 -2.37 -6.07 6.27
C THR A 6 -1.14 -5.64 7.05
N CYS A 7 -1.32 -5.37 8.34
CA CYS A 7 -0.22 -5.02 9.24
C CYS A 7 0.81 -6.16 9.32
N THR A 8 2.08 -5.85 9.03
CA THR A 8 3.20 -6.80 9.01
C THR A 8 3.97 -6.86 10.33
N VAL A 9 3.58 -6.08 11.34
CA VAL A 9 4.17 -6.15 12.68
C VAL A 9 3.95 -7.58 13.22
N PRO A 10 4.99 -8.23 13.79
CA PRO A 10 4.84 -9.52 14.45
C PRO A 10 3.68 -9.47 15.45
N ASP A 11 2.85 -10.50 15.45
CA ASP A 11 1.68 -10.64 16.34
C ASP A 11 0.52 -9.67 16.08
N CYS A 12 0.51 -8.90 14.98
CA CYS A 12 -0.63 -8.03 14.62
C CYS A 12 -1.55 -8.61 13.54
N GLY A 13 -1.07 -8.74 12.30
CA GLY A 13 -1.85 -9.28 11.18
C GLY A 13 -3.16 -8.55 10.84
N HIS A 14 -3.45 -7.39 11.44
CA HIS A 14 -4.72 -6.70 11.26
C HIS A 14 -4.83 -6.06 9.88
N ARG A 15 -5.90 -6.40 9.13
CA ARG A 15 -6.22 -5.79 7.84
C ARG A 15 -7.01 -4.50 8.03
N GLN A 16 -6.59 -3.46 7.34
CA GLN A 16 -7.12 -2.12 7.52
C GLN A 16 -7.15 -1.37 6.18
N ALA A 17 -8.11 -0.47 6.04
CA ALA A 17 -8.29 0.37 4.87
C ALA A 17 -8.27 1.84 5.29
N HIS A 18 -7.53 2.65 4.54
CA HIS A 18 -7.38 4.08 4.81
C HIS A 18 -7.60 4.88 3.53
N VAL A 19 -8.24 6.04 3.68
CA VAL A 19 -8.49 6.98 2.58
C VAL A 19 -7.65 8.23 2.82
N PHE A 20 -6.95 8.67 1.79
CA PHE A 20 -6.12 9.87 1.83
C PHE A 20 -6.12 10.61 0.49
N SER A 21 -5.62 11.84 0.53
CA SER A 21 -5.51 12.66 -0.67
C SER A 21 -4.49 12.08 -1.64
N LYS A 22 -4.81 12.10 -2.95
CA LYS A 22 -3.89 11.66 -4.00
C LYS A 22 -2.59 12.47 -3.98
N ARG A 23 -2.69 13.79 -3.71
CA ARG A 23 -1.53 14.68 -3.62
C ARG A 23 -0.58 14.31 -2.49
N SER A 24 -1.10 13.93 -1.32
CA SER A 24 -0.27 13.50 -0.19
C SER A 24 0.51 12.23 -0.54
N TYR A 25 -0.10 11.34 -1.31
CA TYR A 25 0.52 10.12 -1.75
C TYR A 25 1.58 10.33 -2.83
N GLU A 26 1.37 11.21 -3.81
CA GLU A 26 2.31 11.40 -4.93
C GLU A 26 3.42 12.42 -4.69
N LYS A 27 3.22 13.35 -3.75
CA LYS A 27 4.12 14.51 -3.54
C LYS A 27 4.40 14.82 -2.07
N GLY A 28 3.93 13.97 -1.16
CA GLY A 28 4.04 14.22 0.28
C GLY A 28 4.37 12.97 1.06
N ILE A 29 3.94 12.96 2.31
CA ILE A 29 4.14 11.84 3.24
C ILE A 29 2.77 11.32 3.67
N VAL A 30 2.63 10.01 3.71
CA VAL A 30 1.44 9.32 4.21
C VAL A 30 1.84 8.35 5.31
N ILE A 31 1.35 8.62 6.52
CA ILE A 31 1.49 7.78 7.69
C ILE A 31 0.10 7.45 8.21
N VAL A 32 -0.17 6.16 8.43
CA VAL A 32 -1.46 5.67 8.95
C VAL A 32 -1.26 4.98 10.28
N THR A 33 -2.27 5.04 11.15
CA THR A 33 -2.21 4.36 12.45
C THR A 33 -2.98 3.05 12.39
N CYS A 34 -2.36 1.96 12.86
CA CYS A 34 -3.02 0.66 12.94
C CYS A 34 -3.87 0.54 14.20
N SER A 35 -5.15 0.17 14.05
CA SER A 35 -6.05 -0.14 15.17
C SER A 35 -5.62 -1.39 15.96
N GLY A 36 -4.91 -2.34 15.32
CA GLY A 36 -4.44 -3.58 15.93
C GLY A 36 -3.24 -3.36 16.86
N CYS A 37 -2.10 -2.93 16.31
CA CYS A 37 -0.86 -2.76 17.09
C CYS A 37 -0.64 -1.32 17.61
N LYS A 38 -1.52 -0.36 17.27
CA LYS A 38 -1.41 1.07 17.62
C LYS A 38 -0.16 1.79 17.08
N ASN A 39 0.66 1.08 16.29
CA ASN A 39 1.82 1.65 15.62
C ASN A 39 1.43 2.48 14.40
N ARG A 40 2.35 3.35 13.99
CA ARG A 40 2.25 4.16 12.78
C ARG A 40 2.99 3.46 11.64
N HIS A 41 2.29 3.24 10.52
CA HIS A 41 2.83 2.63 9.31
C HIS A 41 3.07 3.69 8.24
N LEU A 42 4.27 3.68 7.69
CA LEU A 42 4.64 4.52 6.55
C LEU A 42 4.11 3.90 5.25
N ILE A 43 3.35 4.69 4.49
CA ILE A 43 2.75 4.26 3.21
C ILE A 43 3.45 4.94 2.02
N ALA A 44 3.83 6.21 2.17
CA ALA A 44 4.60 6.96 1.17
C ALA A 44 5.44 8.04 1.85
N ASP A 45 6.66 8.26 1.35
CA ASP A 45 7.55 9.36 1.70
C ASP A 45 8.25 9.89 0.45
N HIS A 46 7.73 10.99 -0.10
CA HIS A 46 8.33 11.71 -1.22
C HIS A 46 9.23 12.87 -0.81
N LEU A 47 9.38 13.14 0.49
CA LEU A 47 10.14 14.28 1.01
C LEU A 47 11.46 13.85 1.68
N GLY A 48 11.64 12.56 1.94
CA GLY A 48 12.85 12.00 2.51
C GLY A 48 12.97 12.22 4.03
N TRP A 49 11.84 12.28 4.73
CA TRP A 49 11.85 12.40 6.19
C TRP A 49 12.32 11.12 6.89
N PHE A 50 12.22 9.97 6.21
CA PHE A 50 12.58 8.67 6.75
C PHE A 50 13.70 7.99 5.97
N ASP A 51 14.59 8.76 5.34
CA ASP A 51 15.73 8.27 4.55
C ASP A 51 16.58 7.22 5.30
N ASN A 52 16.73 7.40 6.61
CA ASN A 52 17.48 6.48 7.48
C ASN A 52 16.78 5.12 7.69
N LEU A 53 15.48 5.02 7.43
CA LEU A 53 14.68 3.80 7.56
C LEU A 53 14.44 3.13 6.20
N THR A 54 14.49 3.88 5.12
CA THR A 54 14.14 3.40 3.77
C THR A 54 15.36 3.10 2.90
N GLY A 55 16.57 3.49 3.30
CA GLY A 55 17.85 3.12 2.67
C GLY A 55 18.13 3.82 1.34
N ASP A 56 17.08 4.10 0.58
CA ASP A 56 17.06 5.02 -0.55
C ASP A 56 16.40 6.31 -0.09
N GLY A 57 16.94 7.47 -0.50
CA GLY A 57 16.41 8.78 -0.15
C GLY A 57 14.96 9.02 -0.62
N ALA A 58 14.52 10.28 -0.62
CA ALA A 58 13.17 10.71 -1.01
C ALA A 58 12.56 9.94 -2.20
N ASN A 59 11.24 9.68 -2.13
CA ASN A 59 10.38 8.91 -3.07
C ASN A 59 10.26 7.41 -2.76
N VAL A 60 10.13 7.05 -1.49
CA VAL A 60 9.81 5.68 -1.08
C VAL A 60 8.30 5.52 -1.01
N THR A 61 7.76 4.53 -1.73
CA THR A 61 6.31 4.22 -1.72
C THR A 61 6.08 2.76 -1.34
N ILE A 62 4.86 2.45 -0.92
CA ILE A 62 4.47 1.08 -0.58
C ILE A 62 4.71 0.08 -1.71
N GLU A 63 4.63 0.47 -2.99
CA GLU A 63 4.96 -0.42 -4.11
C GLU A 63 6.45 -0.73 -4.17
N LYS A 64 7.31 0.26 -3.91
CA LYS A 64 8.76 0.03 -3.87
C LYS A 64 9.13 -0.86 -2.70
N LEU A 65 8.56 -0.59 -1.53
CA LEU A 65 8.76 -1.40 -0.33
C LEU A 65 8.25 -2.84 -0.55
N ALA A 66 7.03 -2.99 -1.06
CA ALA A 66 6.45 -4.30 -1.32
C ALA A 66 7.25 -5.07 -2.38
N LYS A 67 7.74 -4.41 -3.42
CA LYS A 67 8.64 -5.02 -4.41
C LYS A 67 9.94 -5.52 -3.77
N ALA A 68 10.56 -4.74 -2.88
CA ALA A 68 11.75 -5.15 -2.16
C ALA A 68 11.50 -6.36 -1.24
N HIS A 69 10.31 -6.45 -0.65
CA HIS A 69 9.89 -7.55 0.21
C HIS A 69 9.23 -8.73 -0.52
N GLY A 70 9.10 -8.69 -1.86
CA GLY A 70 8.46 -9.74 -2.65
C GLY A 70 6.95 -9.86 -2.46
N VAL A 71 6.28 -8.81 -1.96
CA VAL A 71 4.83 -8.78 -1.70
C VAL A 71 4.10 -8.23 -2.93
N PRO A 72 3.04 -8.90 -3.43
CA PRO A 72 2.28 -8.40 -4.56
C PRO A 72 1.45 -7.16 -4.18
N VAL A 73 1.43 -6.16 -5.07
CA VAL A 73 0.58 -4.97 -4.94
C VAL A 73 -0.28 -4.82 -6.19
N THR A 74 -1.58 -4.66 -5.99
CA THR A 74 -2.56 -4.45 -7.07
C THR A 74 -3.09 -3.03 -6.99
N ARG A 75 -3.02 -2.29 -8.10
CA ARG A 75 -3.66 -0.97 -8.24
C ARG A 75 -4.98 -1.15 -8.99
N GLY A 76 -6.06 -0.62 -8.42
CA GLY A 76 -7.36 -0.53 -9.08
C GLY A 76 -7.78 0.92 -9.26
N ALA A 77 -8.52 1.20 -10.32
CA ALA A 77 -9.18 2.48 -10.53
C ALA A 77 -10.63 2.40 -10.04
N VAL A 78 -11.18 3.53 -9.59
CA VAL A 78 -12.61 3.60 -9.23
C VAL A 78 -13.33 4.26 -10.40
N GLY A 79 -14.21 3.51 -11.05
CA GLY A 79 -15.08 4.03 -12.11
C GLY A 79 -16.16 4.98 -11.55
N GLY A 80 -16.88 5.67 -12.44
CA GLY A 80 -17.89 6.67 -12.06
C GLY A 80 -19.06 6.16 -11.20
N SER A 81 -19.23 4.84 -11.08
CA SER A 81 -20.21 4.15 -10.26
C SER A 81 -19.73 3.84 -8.83
N GLY A 82 -18.50 4.20 -8.46
CA GLY A 82 -17.92 3.85 -7.15
C GLY A 82 -17.50 2.38 -7.03
N VAL A 83 -17.55 1.63 -8.12
CA VAL A 83 -17.06 0.25 -8.21
C VAL A 83 -15.54 0.27 -8.36
N PHE A 84 -14.85 -0.53 -7.55
CA PHE A 84 -13.41 -0.76 -7.67
C PHE A 84 -13.18 -1.78 -8.78
N GLU A 85 -12.58 -1.34 -9.88
CA GLU A 85 -12.16 -2.22 -10.98
C GLU A 85 -10.69 -2.60 -10.76
N PHE A 86 -10.41 -3.90 -10.73
CA PHE A 86 -9.06 -4.45 -10.62
C PHE A 86 -8.62 -4.93 -12.00
N ASP A 87 -7.69 -4.23 -12.66
CA ASP A 87 -7.14 -4.63 -13.97
C ASP A 87 -6.01 -5.70 -13.86
N GLY A 88 -6.00 -6.50 -12.79
CA GLY A 88 -4.90 -7.41 -12.48
C GLY A 88 -5.37 -8.82 -12.18
N GLU A 89 -4.94 -9.76 -13.01
CA GLU A 89 -5.15 -11.21 -12.91
C GLU A 89 -4.94 -11.73 -11.48
N SER A 90 -5.94 -12.47 -11.00
CA SER A 90 -5.94 -13.05 -9.65
C SER A 90 -4.80 -14.08 -9.54
N PRO A 91 -3.89 -14.03 -8.54
CA PRO A 91 -2.76 -14.97 -8.44
C PRO A 91 -3.13 -16.43 -8.16
N ASN A 92 -4.42 -16.78 -8.18
CA ASN A 92 -4.89 -18.10 -7.75
C ASN A 92 -6.18 -18.53 -8.47
N GLU A 93 -6.17 -18.50 -9.80
CA GLU A 93 -7.12 -19.29 -10.60
C GLU A 93 -6.34 -20.43 -11.27
N PRO A 94 -6.71 -21.72 -11.05
CA PRO A 94 -6.06 -22.82 -11.75
C PRO A 94 -6.22 -22.64 -13.26
N PRO A 95 -5.23 -23.06 -14.07
CA PRO A 95 -5.27 -22.82 -15.51
C PRO A 95 -6.54 -23.43 -16.10
N LYS A 96 -7.39 -22.59 -16.70
CA LYS A 96 -8.53 -23.08 -17.48
C LYS A 96 -7.96 -23.76 -18.71
N SER A 97 -7.97 -25.09 -18.69
CA SER A 97 -7.84 -25.91 -19.88
C SER A 97 -9.10 -25.74 -20.73
N SER A 98 -8.97 -25.18 -21.92
CA SER A 98 -9.65 -25.61 -23.17
C SER A 98 -9.16 -24.77 -24.33
#